data_AF-A0A1B6H7H0-F1
#
_entry.id   AF-A0A1B6H7H0-F1
#
_cell.length_a   1.000
_cell.length_b   1.000
_cell.length_c   1.000
_cell.angle_alpha   90.00
_cell.angle_beta   90.00
_cell.angle_gamma   90.00
#
_symmetry.space_group_name_H-M   'P 1'
#
loop_
_entity.id
_entity.type
_entity.pdbx_description
1 polymer ?
#
loop_
_entity_poly.entity_id
_entity_poly.type
_entity_poly.pdbx_seq_one_letter_code
_entity_poly.pdbx_strand_id
1 'polypeptide(L)'
;FVPGQNLSVDESMISTKSNSQLKQYLPKKHHRWGIKLWMLCDSVTHYCINFFVYRGGRGSDKDEIKANGLGHTVVVKLMQMGNLLNKGYHMFVDNFFTSIKLAKYFYAQCTFLTGTIRKKRKGIPDSLKRKFNV
;
A
#
# COMPACT_ATOMS: atom_id res chain seq x y z
N PHE A 1 -1.23 20.71 -6.02
CA PHE A 1 -0.67 19.82 -7.05
C PHE A 1 -1.76 18.86 -7.49
N VAL A 2 -1.94 18.64 -8.79
CA VAL A 2 -2.86 17.63 -9.33
C VAL A 2 -2.02 16.55 -9.98
N PRO A 3 -2.05 15.30 -9.48
CA PRO A 3 -1.24 14.24 -10.05
C PRO A 3 -1.80 13.77 -11.39
N GLY A 4 -0.95 13.10 -12.17
CA GLY A 4 -1.39 12.36 -13.35
C GLY A 4 -2.22 11.13 -12.97
N GLN A 5 -2.72 10.43 -13.99
CA GLN A 5 -3.63 9.28 -13.78
C GLN A 5 -2.99 8.15 -12.98
N ASN A 6 -1.68 7.94 -13.12
CA ASN A 6 -0.98 6.79 -12.59
C ASN A 6 -0.30 7.12 -11.26
N LEU A 7 -0.69 6.38 -10.22
CA LEU A 7 -0.26 6.60 -8.85
C LEU A 7 0.39 5.35 -8.29
N SER A 8 1.31 5.51 -7.35
CA SER A 8 2.02 4.40 -6.72
C SER A 8 1.96 4.47 -5.20
N VAL A 9 1.79 3.32 -4.55
CA VAL A 9 1.93 3.21 -3.09
C VAL A 9 3.05 2.24 -2.75
N ASP A 10 3.96 2.71 -1.89
CA ASP A 10 5.04 1.89 -1.36
C ASP A 10 5.52 2.39 0.01
N GLU A 11 6.56 1.75 0.51
CA GLU A 11 7.16 1.92 1.81
C GLU A 11 8.49 2.69 1.72
N SER A 12 8.59 3.78 2.47
CA SER A 12 9.87 4.47 2.69
C SER A 12 10.36 4.27 4.11
N MET A 13 11.67 4.47 4.31
CA MET A 13 12.33 4.31 5.60
C MET A 13 13.23 5.51 5.86
N ILE A 14 12.98 6.22 6.95
CA ILE A 14 13.86 7.28 7.43
C ILE A 14 14.78 6.69 8.49
N SER A 15 16.08 6.65 8.20
CA SER A 15 17.08 6.18 9.17
C SER A 15 17.03 7.01 10.45
N THR A 16 17.09 6.35 11.61
CA THR A 16 17.18 7.05 12.89
C THR A 16 18.05 6.31 13.90
N LYS A 17 18.80 7.08 14.70
CA LYS A 17 19.50 6.60 15.90
C LYS A 17 18.66 6.76 17.16
N SER A 18 17.55 7.52 17.12
CA SER A 18 16.72 7.75 18.29
C SER A 18 16.12 6.46 18.85
N ASN A 19 15.95 6.43 20.18
CA ASN A 19 15.22 5.37 20.84
C ASN A 19 13.73 5.75 20.84
N SER A 20 12.98 5.16 19.91
CA SER A 20 11.55 5.45 19.74
C SER A 20 10.78 4.16 19.51
N GLN A 21 9.56 4.09 20.04
CA GLN A 21 8.64 2.98 19.79
C GLN A 21 8.20 2.88 18.30
N LEU A 22 8.38 3.96 17.53
CA LEU A 22 8.11 3.99 16.09
C LEU A 22 9.22 3.37 15.25
N LYS A 23 10.37 3.08 15.86
CA LYS A 23 11.51 2.47 15.19
C LYS A 23 11.15 1.05 14.74
N GLN A 24 11.43 0.75 13.48
CA GLN A 24 11.20 -0.54 12.84
C GLN A 24 12.51 -1.10 12.32
N TYR A 25 12.60 -2.43 12.31
CA TYR A 25 13.70 -3.16 11.68
C TYR A 25 13.23 -3.76 10.36
N LEU A 26 13.85 -3.37 9.25
CA LEU A 26 13.65 -3.95 7.92
C LEU A 26 14.98 -4.47 7.38
N PRO A 27 15.26 -5.78 7.46
CA PRO A 27 16.58 -6.34 7.15
C PRO A 27 16.98 -6.18 5.68
N LYS A 28 16.00 -6.07 4.77
CA LYS A 28 16.22 -5.97 3.31
C LYS A 28 16.41 -4.55 2.79
N LYS A 29 16.31 -3.52 3.63
CA LYS A 29 16.54 -2.12 3.23
C LYS A 29 17.99 -1.71 3.56
N HIS A 30 18.55 -0.77 2.79
CA HIS A 30 19.91 -0.24 3.01
C HIS A 30 20.11 0.22 4.46
N HIS A 31 19.17 1.04 4.98
CA HIS A 31 19.09 1.37 6.39
C HIS A 31 18.14 0.41 7.09
N ARG A 32 18.71 -0.55 7.83
CA ARG A 32 17.95 -1.63 8.47
C ARG A 32 17.08 -1.14 9.63
N TRP A 33 17.46 -0.05 10.30
CA TRP A 33 16.72 0.53 11.43
C TRP A 33 16.27 1.94 11.07
N GLY A 34 14.97 2.22 11.24
CA GLY A 34 14.43 3.54 10.93
C GLY A 34 12.95 3.68 11.28
N ILE A 35 12.37 4.82 10.91
CA ILE A 35 10.92 5.06 10.96
C ILE A 35 10.34 4.72 9.59
N LYS A 36 9.43 3.75 9.57
CA LYS A 36 8.74 3.31 8.35
C LYS A 36 7.59 4.27 8.01
N LEU A 37 7.52 4.68 6.75
CA LEU A 37 6.43 5.48 6.18
C LEU A 37 5.67 4.68 5.12
N TRP A 38 4.36 4.88 5.07
CA TRP A 38 3.56 4.56 3.91
C TRP A 38 3.46 5.81 3.05
N MET A 39 3.73 5.71 1.74
CA MET A 39 3.74 6.85 0.84
C MET A 39 2.88 6.59 -0.39
N LEU A 40 2.27 7.66 -0.88
CA LEU A 40 1.54 7.74 -2.13
C LEU A 40 2.24 8.77 -3.02
N CYS A 41 2.68 8.33 -4.19
CA CYS A 41 3.42 9.17 -5.13
C CYS A 41 2.80 9.13 -6.53
N ASP A 42 2.90 10.24 -7.24
CA ASP A 42 2.64 10.31 -8.68
C ASP A 42 3.75 9.56 -9.45
N SER A 43 3.37 8.77 -10.46
CA SER A 43 4.33 7.88 -11.11
C SER A 43 5.30 8.60 -12.06
N VAL A 44 4.90 9.76 -12.61
CA VAL A 44 5.65 10.47 -13.66
C VAL A 44 6.54 11.54 -13.04
N THR A 45 5.96 12.36 -12.17
CA THR A 45 6.67 13.46 -11.51
C THR A 45 7.42 13.03 -10.25
N HIS A 46 7.16 11.82 -9.76
CA HIS A 46 7.66 11.30 -8.49
C HIS A 46 7.26 12.14 -7.27
N TYR A 47 6.28 13.04 -7.42
CA TYR A 47 5.82 13.88 -6.32
C TYR A 47 5.14 13.04 -5.24
N CYS A 48 5.59 13.20 -4.00
CA CYS A 48 4.94 12.57 -2.84
C CYS A 48 3.66 13.33 -2.51
N ILE A 49 2.53 12.74 -2.86
CA ILE A 49 1.20 13.34 -2.67
C ILE A 49 0.81 13.29 -1.20
N ASN A 50 1.01 12.14 -0.56
CA ASN A 50 0.69 11.94 0.85
C ASN A 50 1.53 10.82 1.46
N PHE A 51 1.72 10.90 2.78
CA PHE A 51 2.34 9.83 3.54
C PHE A 51 1.87 9.83 4.99
N PHE A 52 2.04 8.70 5.68
CA PHE A 52 1.92 8.66 7.13
C PHE A 52 2.83 7.61 7.76
N VAL A 53 3.15 7.81 9.05
CA VAL A 53 4.05 6.93 9.81
C VAL A 53 3.37 5.62 10.16
N TYR A 54 4.07 4.50 9.95
CA TYR A 54 3.63 3.21 10.46
C TYR A 54 3.80 3.12 11.97
N ARG A 55 2.70 2.85 12.69
CA ARG A 55 2.67 2.80 14.16
C ARG A 55 2.52 1.38 14.73
N GLY A 56 2.94 0.34 14.00
CA GLY A 56 2.92 -1.03 14.53
C GLY A 56 1.51 -1.63 14.72
N GLY A 57 0.51 -1.20 13.95
CA GLY A 57 -0.88 -1.62 14.14
C GLY A 57 -1.55 -1.07 15.41
N ARG A 58 -0.91 -0.11 16.09
CA ARG A 58 -1.45 0.62 17.23
C ARG A 58 -1.98 1.96 16.73
N GLY A 59 -3.31 2.07 16.58
CA GLY A 59 -3.95 3.29 16.11
C GLY A 59 -5.47 3.14 16.00
N SER A 60 -6.12 4.21 15.53
CA SER A 60 -7.56 4.24 15.23
C SER A 60 -7.97 3.20 14.19
N ASP A 61 -7.07 2.82 13.29
CA ASP A 61 -7.39 2.00 12.13
C ASP A 61 -7.47 0.49 12.47
N LYS A 62 -7.43 0.10 13.76
CA LYS A 62 -7.37 -1.31 14.19
C LYS A 62 -8.56 -2.12 13.67
N ASP A 63 -9.75 -1.58 13.75
CA ASP A 63 -10.97 -2.29 13.34
C ASP A 63 -11.02 -2.48 11.82
N GLU A 64 -10.62 -1.45 11.07
CA GLU A 64 -10.48 -1.52 9.61
C GLU A 64 -9.42 -2.54 9.20
N ILE A 65 -8.26 -2.55 9.88
CA ILE A 65 -7.19 -3.52 9.64
C ILE A 65 -7.69 -4.95 9.93
N LYS A 66 -8.49 -5.15 10.99
CA LYS A 66 -9.06 -6.46 11.32
C LYS A 66 -10.05 -6.93 10.25
N ALA A 67 -10.88 -6.01 9.72
CA ALA A 67 -11.88 -6.33 8.70
C ALA A 67 -11.29 -6.52 7.29
N ASN A 68 -10.30 -5.70 6.91
CA ASN A 68 -9.84 -5.58 5.52
C ASN A 68 -8.39 -6.01 5.30
N GLY A 69 -7.60 -6.06 6.37
CA GLY A 69 -6.15 -6.29 6.32
C GLY A 69 -5.37 -4.99 6.14
N LEU A 70 -4.16 -4.96 6.72
CA LEU A 70 -3.30 -3.76 6.76
C LEU A 70 -3.05 -3.13 5.40
N GLY A 71 -2.70 -3.94 4.39
CA GLY A 71 -2.42 -3.43 3.05
C GLY A 71 -3.61 -2.69 2.42
N HIS A 72 -4.83 -3.22 2.59
CA HIS A 72 -6.04 -2.55 2.09
C HIS A 72 -6.26 -1.22 2.80
N THR A 73 -6.24 -1.23 4.14
CA THR A 73 -6.47 -0.03 4.95
C THR A 73 -5.47 1.08 4.62
N VAL A 74 -4.19 0.75 4.46
CA VAL A 74 -3.15 1.73 4.11
C VAL A 74 -3.43 2.42 2.77
N VAL A 75 -3.68 1.64 1.70
CA VAL A 75 -3.86 2.23 0.35
C VAL A 75 -5.13 3.07 0.31
N VAL A 76 -6.24 2.58 0.89
CA VAL A 76 -7.50 3.34 0.93
C VAL A 76 -7.33 4.64 1.71
N LYS A 77 -6.67 4.60 2.87
CA LYS A 77 -6.40 5.79 3.69
C LYS A 77 -5.56 6.82 2.94
N LEU A 78 -4.48 6.41 2.27
CA LEU A 78 -3.66 7.32 1.46
C LEU A 78 -4.47 7.99 0.34
N MET A 79 -5.33 7.23 -0.34
CA MET A 79 -6.19 7.76 -1.41
C MET A 79 -7.25 8.73 -0.87
N GLN A 80 -7.83 8.44 0.29
CA GLN A 80 -8.79 9.33 0.96
C GLN A 80 -8.12 10.63 1.42
N MET A 81 -6.94 10.55 2.03
CA MET A 81 -6.15 11.73 2.41
C MET A 81 -5.83 12.62 1.20
N GLY A 82 -5.64 12.03 0.02
CA GLY A 82 -5.40 12.76 -1.23
C GLY A 82 -6.66 13.24 -1.94
N ASN A 83 -7.84 12.87 -1.44
CA ASN A 83 -9.11 13.03 -2.13
C ASN A 83 -9.03 12.50 -3.59
N LEU A 84 -8.50 11.30 -3.79
CA LEU A 84 -8.23 10.70 -5.12
C LEU A 84 -9.17 9.55 -5.48
N LEU A 85 -10.13 9.19 -4.62
CA LEU A 85 -11.14 8.20 -4.96
C LEU A 85 -12.18 8.79 -5.92
N ASN A 86 -12.85 7.94 -6.70
CA ASN A 86 -13.92 8.32 -7.63
C ASN A 86 -13.51 9.28 -8.75
N LYS A 87 -12.23 9.27 -9.13
CA LYS A 87 -11.66 10.21 -10.11
C LYS A 87 -11.00 9.55 -11.33
N GLY A 88 -11.06 8.22 -11.47
CA GLY A 88 -10.49 7.51 -12.62
C GLY A 88 -8.98 7.26 -12.56
N TYR A 89 -8.35 7.43 -11.39
CA TYR A 89 -6.93 7.14 -11.19
C TYR A 89 -6.64 5.64 -11.26
N HIS A 90 -5.39 5.31 -11.59
CA HIS A 90 -4.87 3.95 -11.64
C HIS A 90 -3.78 3.75 -10.59
N MET A 91 -4.04 2.86 -9.64
CA MET A 91 -3.12 2.54 -8.56
C MET A 91 -2.16 1.40 -8.92
N PHE A 92 -0.87 1.62 -8.76
CA PHE A 92 0.18 0.63 -8.86
C PHE A 92 0.72 0.31 -7.46
N VAL A 93 0.67 -0.96 -7.07
CA VAL A 93 1.08 -1.36 -5.71
C VAL A 93 1.89 -2.67 -5.72
N ASP A 94 2.79 -2.82 -4.73
CA ASP A 94 3.48 -4.09 -4.52
C ASP A 94 2.53 -5.19 -3.99
N ASN A 95 2.98 -6.44 -4.15
CA ASN A 95 2.34 -7.63 -3.64
C ASN A 95 1.94 -7.57 -2.17
N PHE A 96 2.57 -6.75 -1.32
CA PHE A 96 2.16 -6.58 0.07
C PHE A 96 0.73 -6.01 0.18
N PHE A 97 0.39 -5.05 -0.68
CA PHE A 97 -0.89 -4.35 -0.68
C PHE A 97 -1.95 -5.03 -1.54
N THR A 98 -1.55 -5.73 -2.60
CA THR A 98 -2.48 -6.33 -3.56
C THR A 98 -3.38 -7.38 -2.92
N SER A 99 -4.69 -7.23 -3.12
CA SER A 99 -5.70 -8.24 -2.78
C SER A 99 -6.93 -8.08 -3.68
N ILE A 100 -7.66 -9.18 -3.90
CA ILE A 100 -8.92 -9.15 -4.67
C ILE A 100 -9.95 -8.24 -3.99
N LYS A 101 -9.97 -8.21 -2.65
CA LYS A 101 -10.86 -7.32 -1.88
C LYS A 101 -10.56 -5.84 -2.18
N LEU A 102 -9.28 -5.45 -2.22
CA LEU A 102 -8.88 -4.09 -2.59
C LEU A 102 -9.25 -3.75 -4.04
N ALA A 103 -9.01 -4.67 -4.98
CA ALA A 103 -9.37 -4.47 -6.39
C ALA A 103 -10.87 -4.21 -6.57
N LYS A 104 -11.73 -5.02 -5.93
CA LYS A 104 -13.19 -4.83 -5.96
C LYS A 104 -13.63 -3.50 -5.35
N TYR A 105 -13.04 -3.12 -4.21
CA TYR A 105 -13.33 -1.84 -3.56
C TYR A 105 -13.00 -0.65 -4.47
N PHE A 106 -11.82 -0.64 -5.09
CA PHE A 106 -11.45 0.44 -6.00
C PHE A 106 -12.28 0.48 -7.27
N TYR A 107 -12.62 -0.67 -7.84
CA TYR A 107 -13.48 -0.72 -9.02
C TYR A 107 -14.86 -0.10 -8.73
N ALA A 108 -15.44 -0.37 -7.55
CA ALA A 108 -16.67 0.26 -7.08
C ALA A 108 -16.54 1.76 -6.79
N GLN A 109 -15.31 2.29 -6.79
CA GLN A 109 -14.99 3.70 -6.56
C GLN A 109 -14.29 4.33 -7.78
N CYS A 110 -14.62 3.85 -8.99
CA CYS A 110 -14.06 4.32 -10.27
C CYS A 110 -12.53 4.51 -10.23
N THR A 111 -11.83 3.57 -9.59
CA THR A 111 -10.39 3.58 -9.39
C THR A 111 -9.85 2.21 -9.81
N PHE A 112 -8.74 2.17 -10.53
CA PHE A 112 -8.18 0.92 -11.03
C PHE A 112 -6.98 0.47 -10.20
N LEU A 113 -6.66 -0.82 -10.23
CA LEU A 113 -5.57 -1.41 -9.46
C LEU A 113 -4.74 -2.36 -10.34
N THR A 114 -3.44 -2.10 -10.39
CA THR A 114 -2.43 -3.03 -10.89
C THR A 114 -1.44 -3.34 -9.77
N GLY A 115 -1.09 -4.61 -9.63
CA GLY A 115 -0.07 -5.03 -8.69
C GLY A 115 0.22 -6.50 -8.85
N THR A 116 1.40 -6.91 -8.38
CA THR A 116 1.73 -8.33 -8.29
C THR A 116 0.91 -8.96 -7.16
N ILE A 117 0.54 -10.24 -7.27
CA ILE A 117 -0.24 -10.92 -6.22
C ILE A 117 0.47 -12.16 -5.73
N ARG A 118 0.54 -12.32 -4.40
CA ARG A 118 1.11 -13.53 -3.79
C ARG A 118 0.18 -14.72 -4.04
N LYS A 119 0.73 -15.86 -4.47
CA LYS A 119 -0.03 -17.11 -4.71
C LYS A 119 -0.93 -17.54 -3.54
N LYS A 120 -0.47 -17.31 -2.31
CA LYS A 120 -1.19 -17.67 -1.07
C LYS A 120 -2.27 -16.65 -0.66
N ARG A 121 -2.55 -15.62 -1.47
CA ARG A 121 -3.53 -14.58 -1.13
C ARG A 121 -4.95 -15.15 -1.20
N LYS A 122 -5.80 -14.77 -0.25
CA LYS A 122 -7.22 -15.20 -0.19
C LYS A 122 -7.97 -14.76 -1.45
N GLY A 123 -8.81 -15.65 -1.96
CA GLY A 123 -9.66 -15.43 -3.15
C GLY A 123 -9.01 -15.80 -4.48
N ILE A 124 -7.72 -16.13 -4.52
CA ILE A 124 -7.09 -16.63 -5.74
C ILE A 124 -7.59 -18.05 -6.03
N PRO A 125 -8.13 -18.32 -7.24
CA PRO A 125 -8.51 -19.66 -7.68
C PRO A 125 -7.35 -20.65 -7.60
N ASP A 126 -7.61 -21.90 -7.22
CA ASP A 126 -6.56 -22.92 -7.08
C ASP A 126 -5.85 -23.25 -8.40
N SER A 127 -6.55 -23.09 -9.53
CA SER A 127 -5.97 -23.20 -10.87
C SER A 127 -4.78 -22.24 -11.07
N LEU A 128 -4.86 -21.02 -10.54
CA LEU A 128 -3.82 -19.99 -10.66
C LEU A 128 -2.71 -20.11 -9.60
N LYS A 129 -2.84 -21.04 -8.64
CA LYS A 129 -1.81 -21.25 -7.60
C LYS A 129 -0.69 -22.20 -8.04
N ARG A 130 -0.97 -23.06 -9.03
CA ARG A 130 0.04 -23.98 -9.59
C ARG A 130 1.18 -23.17 -10.23
N LYS A 131 2.40 -23.73 -10.20
CA LYS A 131 3.49 -23.15 -11.00
C LYS A 131 3.10 -23.35 -12.47
N PHE A 132 3.15 -22.28 -13.25
CA PHE A 132 3.17 -22.42 -14.69
C PHE A 132 4.46 -23.19 -15.01
N ASN A 133 4.31 -24.39 -15.58
CA ASN A 133 5.44 -25.07 -16.20
C ASN A 133 5.67 -24.35 -17.51
N VAL A 134 6.57 -23.37 -17.49
CA VAL A 134 7.13 -22.72 -18.69
C VAL A 134 8.56 -23.22 -18.81
#